data_AF-A0A353Q8K9-F1
#
_entry.id   AF-A0A353Q8K9-F1
#
_cell.length_a   1.000
_cell.length_b   1.000
_cell.length_c   1.000
_cell.angle_alpha   90.00
_cell.angle_beta   90.00
_cell.angle_gamma   90.00
#
_symmetry.space_group_name_H-M   'P 1'
#
loop_
_entity.id
_entity.type
_entity.pdbx_description
1 polymer ?
#
loop_
_entity_poly.entity_id
_entity_poly.type
_entity_poly.pdbx_seq_one_letter_code
_entity_poly.pdbx_strand_id
1 'polypeptide(L)'
;MTKQELFAQIQKKKSFLCVGLDTDIKKIPEHLLEKEDPVYAFNKEIIDKTAPYCVAYKPNLAFYESQGVTGWLAFEKTVAYIRQRYPDQFVIADAKRGDIGNTSEMYARTFFETARVDAVTVAPYMGEDSVTPFLNYNGKWVILLLLTSNKGS
;
A
#
# COMPACT_ATOMS: atom_id res chain seq x y z
N MET A 1 5.49 -9.91 6.06
CA MET A 1 6.89 -9.76 6.53
C MET A 1 6.90 -9.50 8.04
N THR A 2 7.82 -10.11 8.79
CA THR A 2 8.01 -9.90 10.24
C THR A 2 8.88 -8.68 10.54
N LYS A 3 8.95 -8.27 11.81
CA LYS A 3 9.79 -7.15 12.26
C LYS A 3 11.27 -7.42 11.99
N GLN A 4 11.71 -8.64 12.25
CA GLN A 4 13.09 -9.08 12.05
C GLN A 4 13.47 -9.05 10.57
N GLU A 5 12.59 -9.54 9.69
CA GLU A 5 12.79 -9.50 8.24
C GLU A 5 12.90 -8.06 7.71
N LEU A 6 11.98 -7.19 8.12
CA LEU A 6 12.01 -5.78 7.71
C LEU A 6 13.29 -5.08 8.19
N PHE A 7 13.68 -5.31 9.44
CA PHE A 7 14.92 -4.76 10.00
C PHE A 7 16.16 -5.26 9.25
N ALA A 8 16.21 -6.54 8.88
CA ALA A 8 17.29 -7.09 8.09
C ALA A 8 17.37 -6.44 6.69
N GLN A 9 16.23 -6.17 6.04
CA GLN A 9 16.21 -5.44 4.76
C GLN A 9 16.71 -4.00 4.91
N ILE A 10 16.34 -3.30 5.98
CA ILE A 10 16.85 -1.96 6.31
C ILE A 10 18.37 -1.97 6.43
N GLN A 11 18.93 -2.93 7.19
CA GLN A 11 20.39 -3.05 7.35
C GLN A 11 21.09 -3.40 6.05
N LYS A 12 20.57 -4.37 5.29
CA LYS A 12 21.12 -4.82 4.01
C LYS A 12 21.16 -3.70 2.98
N LYS A 13 20.06 -2.93 2.86
CA LYS A 13 19.94 -1.82 1.90
C LYS A 13 20.49 -0.50 2.43
N LYS A 14 20.82 -0.43 3.72
CA LYS A 14 21.21 0.79 4.44
C LYS A 14 20.19 1.92 4.20
N SER A 15 18.91 1.57 4.23
CA SER A 15 17.83 2.46 3.81
C SER A 15 16.56 2.22 4.61
N PHE A 16 15.91 3.32 4.97
CA PHE A 16 14.55 3.35 5.53
C PHE A 16 13.52 3.80 4.49
N LEU A 17 13.92 3.93 3.23
CA LEU A 17 13.09 4.53 2.19
C LEU A 17 11.84 3.67 1.95
N CYS A 18 10.69 4.34 2.04
CA CYS A 18 9.38 3.85 1.61
C CYS A 18 8.94 4.68 0.40
N VAL A 19 8.74 4.04 -0.75
CA VAL A 19 8.38 4.71 -2.00
C VAL A 19 6.86 4.75 -2.12
N GLY A 20 6.30 5.96 -2.24
CA GLY A 20 4.88 6.14 -2.53
C GLY A 20 4.56 5.75 -3.97
N LEU A 21 3.40 5.10 -4.18
CA LEU A 21 2.87 4.78 -5.50
C LEU A 21 1.53 5.50 -5.67
N ASP A 22 1.63 6.82 -5.77
CA ASP A 22 0.52 7.79 -5.77
C ASP A 22 0.27 8.24 -7.22
N THR A 23 -0.16 7.28 -8.06
CA THR A 23 -0.12 7.43 -9.52
C THR A 23 -1.30 8.21 -10.06
N ASP A 24 -1.05 9.50 -10.31
CA ASP A 24 -1.94 10.38 -11.05
C ASP A 24 -1.74 10.18 -12.55
N ILE A 25 -2.79 9.73 -13.25
CA ILE A 25 -2.77 9.47 -14.69
C ILE A 25 -2.30 10.69 -15.51
N LYS A 26 -2.53 11.90 -15.02
CA LYS A 26 -2.12 13.15 -15.69
C LYS A 26 -0.62 13.42 -15.62
N LYS A 27 0.10 12.69 -14.77
CA LYS A 27 1.56 12.82 -14.59
C LYS A 27 2.33 11.65 -15.21
N ILE A 28 1.63 10.69 -15.81
CA ILE A 28 2.26 9.55 -16.49
C ILE A 28 2.88 10.06 -17.80
N PRO A 29 4.14 9.69 -18.10
CA PRO A 29 4.78 10.02 -19.38
C PRO A 29 3.97 9.52 -20.59
N GLU A 30 3.92 10.32 -21.66
CA GLU A 30 3.09 10.06 -22.85
C GLU A 30 3.28 8.64 -23.42
N HIS A 31 4.52 8.16 -23.52
CA HIS A 31 4.83 6.83 -24.07
C HIS A 31 4.28 5.66 -23.24
N LEU A 32 3.82 5.89 -22.00
CA LEU A 32 3.18 4.88 -21.16
C LEU A 32 1.65 4.97 -21.19
N LEU A 33 1.08 6.10 -21.64
CA LEU A 33 -0.37 6.28 -21.77
C LEU A 33 -0.98 5.35 -22.84
N GLU A 34 -0.18 4.92 -23.81
CA GLU A 34 -0.59 3.99 -24.87
C GLU A 34 -0.65 2.52 -24.42
N LYS A 35 -0.25 2.21 -23.17
CA LYS A 35 -0.32 0.86 -22.62
C LYS A 35 -1.76 0.51 -22.25
N GLU A 36 -2.10 -0.78 -22.25
CA GLU A 36 -3.41 -1.27 -21.84
C GLU A 36 -3.76 -0.85 -20.40
N ASP A 37 -2.76 -0.83 -19.52
CA ASP A 37 -2.89 -0.39 -18.13
C ASP A 37 -1.75 0.60 -17.82
N PRO A 38 -1.91 1.90 -18.12
CA PRO A 38 -0.87 2.91 -17.95
C PRO A 38 -0.42 3.06 -16.49
N VAL A 39 -1.36 2.95 -15.55
CA VAL A 39 -1.09 3.05 -14.11
C VAL A 39 -0.19 1.92 -13.66
N TYR A 40 -0.52 0.68 -14.01
CA TYR A 40 0.32 -0.47 -13.72
C TYR A 40 1.68 -0.38 -14.41
N ALA A 41 1.72 0.00 -15.69
CA ALA A 41 2.96 0.12 -16.45
C ALA A 41 3.91 1.16 -15.81
N PHE A 42 3.38 2.31 -15.40
CA PHE A 42 4.14 3.34 -14.72
C PHE A 42 4.64 2.90 -13.34
N ASN A 43 3.76 2.29 -12.54
CA ASN A 43 4.13 1.71 -11.25
C ASN A 43 5.27 0.70 -11.39
N LYS A 44 5.17 -0.19 -12.37
CA LYS A 44 6.18 -1.21 -12.65
C LYS A 44 7.55 -0.58 -12.91
N GLU A 45 7.63 0.46 -13.75
CA GLU A 45 8.89 1.15 -14.02
C GLU A 45 9.48 1.79 -12.75
N ILE A 46 8.65 2.46 -11.93
CA ILE A 46 9.09 2.99 -10.64
C ILE A 46 9.64 1.89 -9.75
N ILE A 47 8.91 0.78 -9.62
CA ILE A 47 9.30 -0.36 -8.77
C ILE A 47 10.64 -0.92 -9.24
N ASP A 48 10.77 -1.24 -10.53
CA ASP A 48 11.98 -1.86 -11.07
C ASP A 48 13.24 -0.99 -10.90
N LYS A 49 13.09 0.33 -10.95
CA LYS A 49 14.22 1.26 -10.75
C LYS A 49 14.51 1.56 -9.28
N THR A 50 13.54 1.40 -8.38
CA THR A 50 13.67 1.81 -6.97
C THR A 50 13.85 0.65 -5.99
N ALA A 51 13.50 -0.58 -6.35
CA ALA A 51 13.54 -1.73 -5.45
C ALA A 51 14.92 -2.01 -4.80
N PRO A 52 16.07 -1.74 -5.46
CA PRO A 52 17.38 -1.85 -4.81
C PRO A 52 17.58 -0.87 -3.63
N TYR A 53 16.84 0.24 -3.59
CA TYR A 53 17.09 1.37 -2.68
C TYR A 53 16.02 1.56 -1.60
N CYS A 54 14.84 0.97 -1.75
CA CYS A 54 13.75 1.07 -0.78
C CYS A 54 13.45 -0.27 -0.10
N VAL A 55 12.86 -0.23 1.09
CA VAL A 55 12.41 -1.41 1.84
C VAL A 55 10.91 -1.62 1.74
N ALA A 56 10.17 -0.59 1.31
CA ALA A 56 8.73 -0.62 1.25
C ALA A 56 8.17 0.16 0.06
N TYR A 57 7.00 -0.27 -0.39
CA TYR A 57 6.13 0.49 -1.29
C TYR A 57 4.81 0.81 -0.58
N LYS A 58 4.33 2.02 -0.78
CA LYS A 58 3.09 2.51 -0.16
C LYS A 58 2.15 3.09 -1.21
N PRO A 59 1.39 2.26 -1.95
CA PRO A 59 0.28 2.74 -2.78
C PRO A 59 -0.78 3.45 -1.94
N ASN A 60 -1.11 4.68 -2.33
CA ASN A 60 -2.20 5.45 -1.74
C ASN A 60 -3.49 5.20 -2.51
N LEU A 61 -4.47 4.59 -1.84
CA LEU A 61 -5.66 4.03 -2.49
C LEU A 61 -6.53 5.07 -3.19
N ALA A 62 -6.51 6.34 -2.76
CA ALA A 62 -7.28 7.40 -3.41
C ALA A 62 -6.95 7.57 -4.91
N PHE A 63 -5.68 7.37 -5.29
CA PHE A 63 -5.23 7.48 -6.69
C PHE A 63 -5.74 6.34 -7.58
N TYR A 64 -6.07 5.20 -6.98
CA TYR A 64 -6.61 4.02 -7.66
C TYR A 64 -8.14 4.07 -7.65
N GLU A 65 -8.75 4.34 -6.50
CA GLU A 65 -10.21 4.43 -6.33
C GLU A 65 -10.85 5.49 -7.23
N SER A 66 -10.16 6.62 -7.45
CA SER A 66 -10.66 7.70 -8.33
C SER A 66 -10.82 7.27 -9.79
N GLN A 67 -10.23 6.14 -10.20
CA GLN A 67 -10.37 5.55 -11.54
C GLN A 67 -11.38 4.39 -11.56
N GLY A 68 -12.11 4.15 -10.46
CA GLY A 68 -13.08 3.05 -10.36
C GLY A 68 -12.44 1.68 -10.49
N VAL A 69 -13.12 0.76 -11.19
CA VAL A 69 -12.70 -0.65 -11.29
C VAL A 69 -11.33 -0.82 -11.94
N THR A 70 -11.00 0.00 -12.95
CA THR A 70 -9.71 -0.11 -13.65
C THR A 70 -8.55 0.26 -12.74
N GLY A 71 -8.72 1.28 -11.89
CA GLY A 71 -7.71 1.63 -10.89
C GLY A 71 -7.55 0.55 -9.83
N TRP A 72 -8.63 -0.08 -9.38
CA TRP A 72 -8.54 -1.19 -8.43
C TRP A 72 -7.81 -2.40 -9.02
N LEU A 73 -8.08 -2.74 -10.29
CA LEU A 73 -7.34 -3.79 -11.01
C LEU A 73 -5.84 -3.44 -11.14
N ALA A 74 -5.51 -2.18 -11.43
CA ALA A 74 -4.12 -1.73 -11.50
C ALA A 74 -3.41 -1.83 -10.13
N PHE A 75 -4.11 -1.53 -9.03
CA PHE A 75 -3.61 -1.72 -7.67
C PHE A 75 -3.30 -3.21 -7.40
N GLU A 76 -4.25 -4.11 -7.65
CA GLU A 76 -4.06 -5.55 -7.44
C GLU A 76 -2.91 -6.11 -8.28
N LYS A 77 -2.83 -5.74 -9.56
CA LYS A 77 -1.71 -6.09 -10.45
C LYS A 77 -0.37 -5.57 -9.91
N THR A 78 -0.34 -4.34 -9.42
CA THR A 78 0.87 -3.72 -8.84
C THR A 78 1.34 -4.49 -7.60
N VAL A 79 0.43 -4.81 -6.68
CA VAL A 79 0.76 -5.57 -5.47
C VAL A 79 1.22 -6.99 -5.82
N ALA A 80 0.53 -7.66 -6.73
CA ALA A 80 0.92 -8.99 -7.21
C ALA A 80 2.31 -8.99 -7.84
N TYR A 81 2.62 -7.97 -8.65
CA TYR A 81 3.93 -7.80 -9.27
C TYR A 81 5.05 -7.64 -8.23
N ILE A 82 4.87 -6.77 -7.23
CA ILE A 82 5.85 -6.60 -6.14
C ILE A 82 6.08 -7.94 -5.43
N ARG A 83 5.01 -8.64 -5.07
CA ARG A 83 5.10 -9.93 -4.36
C ARG A 83 5.82 -10.99 -5.17
N GLN A 84 5.60 -11.04 -6.48
CA GLN A 84 6.22 -12.03 -7.36
C GLN A 84 7.69 -11.71 -7.66
N ARG A 85 7.99 -10.44 -7.95
CA ARG A 85 9.30 -10.03 -8.47
C ARG A 85 10.28 -9.58 -7.40
N TYR A 86 9.77 -9.06 -6.29
CA TYR A 86 10.50 -8.49 -5.17
C TYR A 86 9.90 -8.94 -3.83
N PRO A 87 9.92 -10.25 -3.52
CA PRO A 87 9.26 -10.81 -2.33
C PRO A 87 9.79 -10.26 -1.00
N ASP A 88 11.00 -9.70 -1.03
CA ASP A 88 11.66 -9.03 0.08
C ASP A 88 11.15 -7.59 0.35
N GLN A 89 10.18 -7.08 -0.43
CA GLN A 89 9.63 -5.75 -0.27
C GLN A 89 8.35 -5.75 0.56
N PHE A 90 8.28 -4.81 1.49
CA PHE A 90 7.10 -4.57 2.33
C PHE A 90 6.06 -3.75 1.57
N VAL A 91 4.79 -4.16 1.59
CA VAL A 91 3.72 -3.41 0.91
C VAL A 91 2.71 -2.85 1.90
N ILE A 92 2.51 -1.54 1.84
CA ILE A 92 1.60 -0.78 2.72
C ILE A 92 0.45 -0.21 1.88
N ALA A 93 -0.77 -0.67 2.13
CA ALA A 93 -1.96 0.01 1.61
C ALA A 93 -2.20 1.29 2.42
N ASP A 94 -1.95 2.45 1.84
CA ASP A 94 -2.32 3.73 2.46
C ASP A 94 -3.78 4.06 2.14
N ALA A 95 -4.68 3.48 2.95
CA ALA A 95 -6.12 3.50 2.75
C ALA A 95 -6.89 4.33 3.78
N LYS A 96 -6.28 4.62 4.94
CA LYS A 96 -6.84 5.41 6.05
C LYS A 96 -8.25 4.96 6.45
N ARG A 97 -8.52 3.65 6.42
CA ARG A 97 -9.84 3.10 6.75
C ARG A 97 -10.13 3.21 8.23
N GLY A 98 -11.41 3.31 8.58
CA GLY A 98 -11.88 3.29 9.95
C GLY A 98 -13.40 3.33 9.92
N ASP A 99 -14.03 2.38 10.58
CA ASP A 99 -15.49 2.22 10.64
C ASP A 99 -15.87 1.35 11.86
N ILE A 100 -17.15 1.09 12.09
CA ILE A 100 -17.61 0.14 13.11
C ILE A 100 -17.21 -1.30 12.77
N GLY A 101 -17.14 -2.16 13.79
CA GLY A 101 -16.54 -3.51 13.75
C GLY A 101 -16.82 -4.31 12.46
N ASN A 102 -18.09 -4.61 12.15
CA ASN A 102 -18.44 -5.42 10.97
C ASN A 102 -17.97 -4.81 9.63
N THR A 103 -18.02 -3.48 9.50
CA THR A 103 -17.52 -2.81 8.29
C THR A 103 -15.99 -2.80 8.24
N SER A 104 -15.35 -2.59 9.38
CA SER A 104 -13.89 -2.68 9.52
C SER A 104 -13.34 -4.08 9.21
N GLU A 105 -14.09 -5.15 9.51
CA GLU A 105 -13.77 -6.52 9.09
C GLU A 105 -13.72 -6.66 7.56
N MET A 106 -14.68 -6.05 6.85
CA MET A 106 -14.69 -6.09 5.38
C MET A 106 -13.50 -5.31 4.79
N TYR A 107 -13.10 -4.20 5.40
CA TYR A 107 -11.87 -3.50 5.01
C TYR A 107 -10.62 -4.35 5.28
N ALA A 108 -10.51 -4.99 6.45
CA ALA A 108 -9.39 -5.86 6.78
C ALA A 108 -9.28 -7.03 5.77
N ARG A 109 -10.40 -7.68 5.45
CA ARG A 109 -10.49 -8.72 4.41
C ARG A 109 -10.04 -8.22 3.04
N THR A 110 -10.48 -7.03 2.64
CA THR A 110 -10.08 -6.41 1.37
C THR A 110 -8.56 -6.32 1.25
N PHE A 111 -7.89 -5.78 2.27
CA PHE A 111 -6.45 -5.55 2.19
C PHE A 111 -5.61 -6.81 2.46
N PHE A 112 -5.99 -7.62 3.45
CA PHE A 112 -5.14 -8.73 3.89
C PHE A 112 -5.40 -10.06 3.17
N GLU A 113 -6.63 -10.34 2.74
CA GLU A 113 -6.97 -11.56 2.00
C GLU A 113 -6.95 -11.34 0.49
N THR A 114 -7.62 -10.28 0.01
CA THR A 114 -7.79 -10.05 -1.42
C THR A 114 -6.53 -9.42 -2.03
N ALA A 115 -6.15 -8.23 -1.56
CA ALA A 115 -4.95 -7.54 -2.06
C ALA A 115 -3.64 -8.15 -1.52
N ARG A 116 -3.70 -8.85 -0.36
CA ARG A 116 -2.55 -9.51 0.29
C ARG A 116 -1.38 -8.59 0.62
N VAL A 117 -1.66 -7.34 0.99
CA VAL A 117 -0.62 -6.41 1.48
C VAL A 117 -0.07 -6.84 2.85
N ASP A 118 1.08 -6.30 3.25
CA ASP A 118 1.66 -6.55 4.58
C ASP A 118 1.07 -5.63 5.65
N ALA A 119 0.73 -4.40 5.27
CA ALA A 119 0.22 -3.39 6.18
C ALA A 119 -0.90 -2.53 5.58
N VAL A 120 -1.71 -1.93 6.44
CA VAL A 120 -2.72 -0.92 6.06
C VAL A 120 -2.71 0.26 7.04
N THR A 121 -2.94 1.47 6.53
CA THR A 121 -3.16 2.66 7.37
C THR A 121 -4.62 2.72 7.85
N VAL A 122 -4.81 2.97 9.15
CA VAL A 122 -6.13 2.96 9.81
C VAL A 122 -6.33 4.25 10.61
N ALA A 123 -7.53 4.83 10.53
CA ALA A 123 -7.94 6.02 11.26
C ALA A 123 -8.69 5.61 12.55
N PRO A 124 -8.10 5.76 13.74
CA PRO A 124 -8.65 5.22 14.99
C PRO A 124 -9.73 6.13 15.63
N TYR A 125 -10.26 7.12 14.91
CA TYR A 125 -11.12 8.16 15.49
C TYR A 125 -12.40 7.59 16.13
N MET A 126 -12.96 6.51 15.56
CA MET A 126 -14.18 5.87 16.06
C MET A 126 -13.91 4.91 17.24
N GLY A 127 -12.70 4.89 17.79
CA GLY A 127 -12.31 4.04 18.90
C GLY A 127 -11.81 2.66 18.47
N GLU A 128 -11.68 1.77 19.45
CA GLU A 128 -11.06 0.44 19.30
C GLU A 128 -11.72 -0.41 18.21
N ASP A 129 -13.04 -0.32 18.05
CA ASP A 129 -13.81 -1.09 17.05
C ASP A 129 -13.38 -0.79 15.60
N SER A 130 -12.78 0.37 15.35
CA SER A 130 -12.23 0.74 14.04
C SER A 130 -10.85 0.16 13.75
N VAL A 131 -10.22 -0.45 14.74
CA VAL A 131 -8.84 -0.95 14.71
C VAL A 131 -8.78 -2.46 14.90
N THR A 132 -9.47 -2.99 15.91
CA THR A 132 -9.38 -4.39 16.34
C THR A 132 -9.62 -5.41 15.22
N PRO A 133 -10.58 -5.21 14.28
CA PRO A 133 -10.74 -6.12 13.14
C PRO A 133 -9.47 -6.32 12.29
N PHE A 134 -8.64 -5.28 12.15
CA PHE A 134 -7.38 -5.38 11.43
C PHE A 134 -6.30 -6.12 12.25
N LEU A 135 -6.30 -5.95 13.57
CA LEU A 135 -5.33 -6.59 14.47
C LEU A 135 -5.54 -8.11 14.59
N ASN A 136 -6.73 -8.62 14.28
CA ASN A 136 -7.02 -10.05 14.26
C ASN A 136 -6.25 -10.81 13.15
N TYR A 137 -5.67 -10.12 12.17
CA TYR A 137 -4.87 -10.72 11.11
C TYR A 137 -3.41 -10.90 11.55
N ASN A 138 -3.08 -12.11 12.03
CA ASN A 138 -1.74 -12.47 12.45
C ASN A 138 -0.69 -12.25 11.33
N GLY A 139 0.45 -11.67 11.71
CA GLY A 139 1.56 -11.39 10.79
C GLY A 139 1.32 -10.22 9.83
N LYS A 140 0.22 -9.49 10.00
CA LYS A 140 -0.05 -8.21 9.33
C LYS A 140 0.22 -7.04 10.25
N TRP A 141 0.38 -5.87 9.65
CA TRP A 141 0.71 -4.63 10.35
C TRP A 141 -0.40 -3.60 10.19
N VAL A 142 -0.68 -2.86 11.25
CA VAL A 142 -1.67 -1.80 11.27
C VAL A 142 -0.97 -0.50 11.64
N ILE A 143 -1.01 0.49 10.76
CA ILE A 143 -0.37 1.79 10.96
C ILE A 143 -1.45 2.80 11.31
N LEU A 144 -1.56 3.15 12.58
CA LEU A 144 -2.56 4.09 13.06
C LEU A 144 -2.18 5.53 12.71
N LEU A 145 -3.16 6.29 12.26
CA LEU A 145 -3.03 7.75 12.17
C LEU A 145 -2.99 8.33 13.59
N LEU A 146 -1.89 9.00 13.92
CA LEU A 146 -1.72 9.74 15.18
C LEU A 146 -1.60 11.24 14.91
N LEU A 147 -0.51 11.65 14.24
CA LEU A 147 -0.29 13.02 13.77
C LEU A 147 -0.03 12.99 12.27
N THR A 148 -0.86 13.70 11.50
CA THR A 148 -0.74 13.80 10.04
C THR A 148 0.08 15.03 9.65
N SER A 149 0.57 15.08 8.41
CA SER A 149 1.52 16.11 7.96
C SER A 149 0.87 17.41 7.45
N ASN A 150 -0.46 17.46 7.35
CA ASN A 150 -1.19 18.61 6.83
C ASN A 150 -1.33 19.72 7.88
N LYS A 151 -1.48 20.98 7.47
CA LYS A 151 -1.68 22.12 8.38
C LYS A 151 -2.89 22.01 9.32
N GLY A 152 -3.86 21.15 9.00
CA GLY A 152 -5.10 20.99 9.75
C GLY A 152 -5.04 19.87 10.80
N SER A 153 -3.87 19.29 11.05
CA SER A 153 -3.63 18.27 12.08
C SER A 153 -3.51 18.85 13.47
#